data_AF-A0A8X7BJS2-F1
#
_entry.id   AF-A0A8X7BJS2-F1
#
_cell.length_a   1.000
_cell.length_b   1.000
_cell.length_c   1.000
_cell.angle_alpha   90.00
_cell.angle_beta   90.00
_cell.angle_gamma   90.00
#
_symmetry.space_group_name_H-M   'P 1'
#
loop_
_entity.id
_entity.type
_entity.pdbx_description
1 polymer ?
#
loop_
_entity_poly.entity_id
_entity_poly.type
_entity_poly.pdbx_seq_one_letter_code
_entity_poly.pdbx_strand_id
1 'polypeptide(L)'
;MLNKNIQENGNNRDFHLPYLMFAYREVPHSTTGVSPYQLVYGRLPNGPLKQLKEVWTGGKEIPTGSSKSIEEYLRDLTEKLKQAHNLARGNSEKAQAEYASRYNLRSREKRLAVGDQVLVLIPSSSHKLLKNGWVPHL
;
A
#
# COMPACT_ATOMS: atom_id res chain seq x y z
N MET A 1 -6.17 7.20 -9.75
CA MET A 1 -6.22 6.15 -10.79
C MET A 1 -7.61 5.56 -10.96
N LEU A 2 -8.28 5.05 -9.91
CA LEU A 2 -9.66 4.54 -10.03
C LEU A 2 -10.65 5.59 -10.55
N ASN A 3 -10.72 6.78 -9.94
CA ASN A 3 -11.65 7.82 -10.38
C ASN A 3 -11.41 8.28 -11.83
N LYS A 4 -10.13 8.36 -12.24
CA LYS A 4 -9.77 8.68 -13.63
C LYS A 4 -10.28 7.61 -14.59
N ASN A 5 -10.06 6.33 -14.27
CA ASN A 5 -10.54 5.22 -15.09
C ASN A 5 -12.08 5.16 -15.16
N ILE A 6 -12.79 5.49 -14.06
CA ILE A 6 -14.25 5.56 -14.01
C ILE A 6 -14.78 6.74 -14.85
N GLN A 7 -14.11 7.89 -14.81
CA GLN A 7 -14.47 9.05 -15.64
C GLN A 7 -14.27 8.79 -17.13
N GLU A 8 -13.22 8.05 -17.51
CA GLU A 8 -12.90 7.75 -18.91
C GLU A 8 -13.73 6.60 -19.49
N ASN A 9 -14.04 5.56 -18.70
CA ASN A 9 -14.65 4.31 -19.20
C ASN A 9 -16.08 4.06 -18.70
N GLY A 10 -16.70 5.03 -18.02
CA GLY A 10 -18.11 4.98 -17.60
C GLY A 10 -18.47 3.75 -16.75
N ASN A 11 -19.60 3.12 -17.09
CA ASN A 11 -20.21 2.02 -16.32
C ASN A 11 -19.47 0.66 -16.46
N ASN A 12 -18.41 0.57 -17.28
CA ASN A 12 -17.63 -0.66 -17.47
C ASN A 12 -16.57 -0.89 -16.35
N ARG A 13 -16.82 -0.35 -15.15
CA ARG A 13 -15.91 -0.43 -14.02
C ARG A 13 -15.53 -1.88 -13.69
N ASP A 14 -16.51 -2.79 -13.73
CA ASP A 14 -16.30 -4.19 -13.35
C ASP A 14 -15.34 -4.91 -14.30
N PHE A 15 -15.31 -4.49 -15.58
CA PHE A 15 -14.35 -5.00 -16.55
C PHE A 15 -12.92 -4.48 -16.29
N HIS A 16 -12.77 -3.19 -15.96
CA HIS A 16 -11.44 -2.59 -15.79
C HIS A 16 -10.83 -2.82 -14.40
N LEU A 17 -11.65 -3.11 -13.39
CA LEU A 17 -11.23 -3.24 -12.00
C LEU A 17 -10.14 -4.32 -11.80
N PRO A 18 -10.24 -5.54 -12.37
CA PRO A 18 -9.19 -6.55 -12.22
C PRO A 18 -7.83 -6.09 -12.75
N TYR A 19 -7.81 -5.43 -13.91
CA TYR A 19 -6.58 -4.92 -14.53
C TYR A 19 -5.93 -3.81 -13.69
N LEU A 20 -6.76 -2.90 -13.16
CA LEU A 20 -6.27 -1.83 -12.29
C LEU A 20 -5.73 -2.39 -10.96
N MET A 21 -6.42 -3.37 -10.38
CA MET A 21 -5.98 -4.05 -9.16
C MET A 21 -4.67 -4.81 -9.39
N PHE A 22 -4.50 -5.42 -10.57
CA PHE A 22 -3.25 -6.07 -10.94
C PHE A 22 -2.10 -5.05 -11.00
N ALA A 23 -2.28 -3.95 -11.73
CA ALA A 23 -1.27 -2.88 -11.83
C ALA A 23 -0.90 -2.31 -10.45
N TYR A 24 -1.90 -2.08 -9.59
CA TYR A 24 -1.64 -1.61 -8.22
C TYR A 24 -0.86 -2.61 -7.36
N ARG A 25 -1.07 -3.92 -7.54
CA ARG A 25 -0.39 -4.97 -6.78
C ARG A 25 1.02 -5.26 -7.28
N GLU A 26 1.30 -5.01 -8.56
CA GLU A 26 2.60 -5.28 -9.18
C GLU A 26 3.63 -4.18 -8.88
N VAL A 27 3.19 -2.92 -8.79
CA VAL A 27 4.09 -1.76 -8.63
C VAL A 27 4.51 -1.57 -7.15
N PRO A 28 5.79 -1.29 -6.87
CA PRO A 28 6.24 -0.90 -5.53
C PRO A 28 5.51 0.34 -5.01
N HIS A 29 4.98 0.26 -3.80
CA HIS A 29 4.32 1.40 -3.17
C HIS A 29 5.35 2.36 -2.56
N SER A 30 5.15 3.67 -2.65
CA SER A 30 6.14 4.67 -2.20
C SER A 30 6.50 4.56 -0.71
N THR A 31 5.52 4.24 0.14
CA THR A 31 5.74 4.08 1.59
C THR A 31 6.50 2.80 1.95
N THR A 32 6.21 1.68 1.28
CA THR A 32 6.82 0.38 1.60
C THR A 32 8.07 0.10 0.78
N GLY A 33 8.22 0.70 -0.40
CA GLY A 33 9.27 0.41 -1.38
C GLY A 33 9.22 -1.01 -1.97
N VAL A 34 8.17 -1.77 -1.68
CA VAL A 34 7.97 -3.16 -2.13
C VAL A 34 6.53 -3.29 -2.63
N SER A 35 6.28 -4.12 -3.64
CA SER A 35 4.92 -4.26 -4.18
C SER A 35 4.01 -5.04 -3.24
N PRO A 36 2.69 -4.75 -3.20
CA PRO A 36 1.73 -5.51 -2.39
C PRO A 36 1.77 -7.02 -2.69
N TYR A 37 2.00 -7.40 -3.96
CA TYR A 37 2.09 -8.80 -4.34
C TYR A 37 3.34 -9.49 -3.74
N GLN A 38 4.49 -8.80 -3.72
CA GLN A 38 5.71 -9.30 -3.08
C GLN A 38 5.56 -9.48 -1.57
N LEU A 39 4.81 -8.59 -0.90
CA LEU A 39 4.57 -8.71 0.54
C LEU A 39 3.76 -9.96 0.90
N VAL A 40 2.84 -10.38 0.03
CA VAL A 40 2.00 -11.55 0.29
C VAL A 40 2.66 -12.84 -0.19
N TYR A 41 3.34 -12.81 -1.34
CA TYR A 41 3.82 -14.02 -2.02
C TYR A 41 5.34 -14.15 -2.11
N GLY A 42 6.11 -13.18 -1.59
CA GLY A 42 7.57 -13.20 -1.63
C GLY A 42 8.18 -13.12 -3.04
N ARG A 43 7.38 -12.82 -4.07
CA ARG A 43 7.82 -12.77 -5.47
C ARG A 43 7.01 -11.74 -6.23
N LEU A 44 7.45 -11.35 -7.42
CA LEU A 44 6.65 -10.54 -8.35
C LEU A 44 5.62 -11.42 -9.09
N PRO A 45 4.47 -10.86 -9.48
CA PRO A 45 3.51 -11.59 -10.30
C PRO A 45 4.13 -11.96 -11.64
N ASN A 46 3.70 -13.09 -12.20
CA ASN A 46 4.02 -13.44 -13.58
C ASN A 46 3.08 -12.68 -14.52
N GLY A 47 3.36 -11.38 -14.68
CA GLY A 47 2.58 -10.50 -15.55
C GLY A 47 2.93 -10.63 -17.04
N PRO A 48 2.13 -10.00 -17.92
CA PRO A 48 2.36 -10.00 -19.37
C PRO A 48 3.75 -9.50 -19.76
N LEU A 49 4.24 -8.46 -19.08
CA LEU A 49 5.57 -7.90 -19.35
C LEU A 49 6.70 -8.84 -18.98
N LYS A 50 6.55 -9.60 -17.87
CA LYS A 50 7.53 -10.60 -17.47
C LYS A 50 7.57 -11.75 -18.46
N GLN A 51 6.40 -12.23 -18.89
CA GLN A 51 6.28 -13.28 -19.91
C GLN A 51 6.88 -12.83 -21.24
N LEU A 52 6.57 -11.61 -21.67
CA LEU A 52 7.08 -11.03 -22.90
C LEU A 52 8.62 -10.88 -22.86
N LYS A 53 9.16 -10.44 -21.72
CA LYS A 53 10.62 -10.42 -21.48
C LYS A 53 11.21 -11.82 -21.60
N GLU A 54 10.62 -12.82 -20.94
CA GLU A 54 11.09 -14.20 -20.98
C GLU A 54 11.11 -14.77 -22.41
N VAL A 55 10.09 -14.48 -23.23
CA VAL A 55 10.02 -14.89 -24.64
C VAL A 55 11.11 -14.18 -25.46
N TRP A 56 11.28 -12.87 -25.30
CA TRP A 56 12.28 -12.12 -26.07
C TRP A 56 13.72 -12.46 -25.70
N THR A 57 14.00 -12.73 -24.43
CA THR A 57 15.36 -13.08 -23.98
C THR A 57 15.67 -14.57 -24.13
N GLY A 58 14.77 -15.37 -24.70
CA GLY A 58 14.92 -16.83 -24.81
C GLY A 58 15.02 -17.53 -23.44
N GLY A 59 14.57 -16.87 -22.37
CA GLY A 59 14.88 -17.22 -20.97
C GLY A 59 14.07 -18.37 -20.39
N LYS A 60 13.30 -19.10 -21.21
CA LYS A 60 12.67 -20.35 -20.77
C LYS A 60 13.66 -21.50 -20.92
N GLU A 61 14.66 -21.52 -20.04
CA GLU A 61 15.21 -22.80 -19.61
C GLU A 61 14.09 -23.47 -18.79
N ILE A 62 13.28 -24.28 -19.46
CA ILE A 62 12.43 -25.26 -18.76
C ILE A 62 13.43 -26.10 -17.96
N PRO A 63 13.36 -26.14 -16.61
CA PRO A 63 14.34 -26.89 -15.84
C PRO A 63 14.28 -28.35 -16.26
N THR A 64 15.24 -28.78 -17.07
CA THR A 64 15.42 -30.16 -17.53
C THR A 64 16.12 -31.01 -16.46
N GLY A 65 16.56 -30.40 -15.36
CA GLY A 65 17.14 -31.03 -14.18
C GLY A 65 16.37 -30.67 -12.91
N SER A 66 16.27 -31.66 -12.01
CA SER A 66 15.49 -31.70 -10.75
C SER A 66 14.90 -30.37 -10.28
N SER A 67 13.57 -30.28 -10.30
CA SER A 67 12.82 -29.31 -9.51
C SER A 67 13.42 -29.26 -8.09
N LYS A 68 13.70 -28.04 -7.59
CA LYS A 68 14.16 -27.82 -6.20
C LYS A 68 13.37 -28.72 -5.25
N SER A 69 14.04 -29.27 -4.24
CA SER A 69 13.33 -29.98 -3.16
C SER A 69 12.28 -29.04 -2.57
N ILE A 70 11.14 -29.59 -2.15
CA ILE A 70 10.06 -28.83 -1.49
C ILE A 70 10.63 -28.02 -0.32
N GLU A 71 11.57 -28.60 0.43
CA GLU A 71 12.24 -27.97 1.57
C GLU A 71 13.04 -26.72 1.16
N GLU A 72 13.80 -26.81 0.05
CA GLU A 72 14.57 -25.69 -0.48
C GLU A 72 13.67 -24.57 -1.00
N TYR A 73 12.57 -24.93 -1.66
CA TYR A 73 11.57 -23.98 -2.11
C TYR A 73 10.94 -23.23 -0.94
N LEU A 74 10.51 -23.94 0.11
CA LEU A 74 9.91 -23.34 1.30
C LEU A 74 10.90 -22.44 2.04
N ARG A 75 12.17 -22.84 2.12
CA ARG A 75 13.24 -22.02 2.71
C ARG A 75 13.43 -20.71 1.95
N ASP A 76 13.57 -20.78 0.62
CA ASP A 76 13.71 -19.62 -0.28
C ASP A 76 12.49 -18.69 -0.19
N LEU A 77 11.28 -19.24 -0.19
CA LEU A 77 10.04 -18.47 -0.03
C LEU A 77 10.00 -17.73 1.32
N THR A 78 10.34 -18.43 2.41
CA THR A 78 10.35 -17.85 3.75
C THR A 78 11.38 -16.72 3.86
N GLU A 79 12.55 -16.90 3.26
CA GLU A 79 13.59 -15.88 3.22
C GLU A 79 13.13 -14.65 2.44
N LYS A 80 12.57 -14.84 1.23
CA LYS A 80 12.04 -13.73 0.42
C LYS A 80 10.94 -12.95 1.12
N LEU A 81 10.03 -13.62 1.82
CA LEU A 81 9.00 -12.95 2.62
C LEU A 81 9.62 -12.12 3.74
N LYS A 82 10.59 -12.68 4.48
CA LYS A 82 11.31 -11.94 5.53
C LYS A 82 12.01 -10.70 4.97
N GLN A 83 12.70 -10.83 3.83
CA GLN A 83 13.36 -9.71 3.17
C GLN A 83 12.36 -8.63 2.75
N ALA A 84 11.25 -9.00 2.10
CA ALA A 84 10.20 -8.08 1.69
C ALA A 84 9.60 -7.32 2.89
N HIS A 85 9.31 -8.02 3.99
CA HIS A 85 8.79 -7.40 5.21
C HIS A 85 9.81 -6.48 5.89
N ASN A 86 11.09 -6.86 5.93
CA ASN A 86 12.14 -6.02 6.52
C ASN A 86 12.32 -4.72 5.72
N LEU A 87 12.36 -4.81 4.39
CA LEU A 87 12.42 -3.63 3.52
C LEU A 87 11.20 -2.73 3.72
N ALA A 88 10.00 -3.32 3.72
CA ALA A 88 8.76 -2.58 3.92
C ALA A 88 8.70 -1.89 5.29
N ARG A 89 9.16 -2.56 6.35
CA ARG A 89 9.24 -1.97 7.70
C ARG A 89 10.17 -0.76 7.71
N GLY A 90 11.41 -0.93 7.26
CA GLY A 90 12.40 0.15 7.28
C GLY A 90 11.98 1.37 6.42
N ASN A 91 11.34 1.15 5.27
CA ASN A 91 10.82 2.23 4.45
C ASN A 91 9.59 2.90 5.08
N SER A 92 8.68 2.10 5.67
CA SER A 92 7.47 2.63 6.29
C SER A 92 7.79 3.47 7.52
N GLU A 93 8.78 3.07 8.34
CA GLU A 93 9.24 3.83 9.50
C GLU A 93 9.78 5.21 9.08
N LYS A 94 10.61 5.25 8.04
CA LYS A 94 11.14 6.52 7.48
C LYS A 94 10.01 7.40 6.94
N ALA A 95 9.14 6.84 6.11
CA ALA A 95 8.02 7.58 5.53
C ALA A 95 7.05 8.09 6.61
N GLN A 96 6.80 7.29 7.66
CA GLN A 96 5.96 7.69 8.78
C GLN A 96 6.57 8.84 9.58
N ALA A 97 7.88 8.81 9.83
CA ALA A 97 8.58 9.91 10.49
C ALA A 97 8.51 11.20 9.67
N GLU A 98 8.71 11.11 8.35
CA GLU A 98 8.56 12.24 7.44
C GLU A 98 7.12 12.79 7.42
N TYR A 99 6.12 11.91 7.36
CA TYR A 99 4.71 12.32 7.42
C TYR A 99 4.37 13.01 8.72
N ALA A 100 4.84 12.48 9.86
CA ALA A 100 4.63 13.09 11.17
C ALA A 100 5.30 14.46 11.25
N SER A 101 6.56 14.59 10.81
CA SER A 101 7.29 15.85 10.76
C SER A 101 6.55 16.89 9.90
N ARG A 102 6.16 16.51 8.67
CA ARG A 102 5.46 17.40 7.75
C ARG A 102 4.08 17.80 8.25
N TYR A 103 3.34 16.88 8.85
CA TYR A 103 2.03 17.15 9.45
C TYR A 103 2.16 18.11 10.65
N ASN A 104 3.16 17.88 11.50
CA ASN A 104 3.39 18.67 12.71
C ASN A 104 4.06 20.03 12.44
N LEU A 105 4.60 20.29 11.24
CA LEU A 105 5.32 21.52 10.90
C LEU A 105 4.54 22.81 11.21
N ARG A 106 3.22 22.79 11.11
CA ARG A 106 2.33 23.93 11.42
C ARG A 106 1.50 23.72 12.69
N SER A 107 1.72 22.61 13.39
CA SER A 107 1.04 22.33 14.64
C SER A 107 1.59 23.24 15.72
N ARG A 108 0.70 23.81 16.52
CA ARG A 108 1.07 24.54 17.74
C ARG A 108 0.85 23.61 18.91
N GLU A 109 1.80 23.59 19.84
CA GLU A 109 1.62 22.87 21.10
C GLU A 109 0.43 23.49 21.84
N LYS A 110 -0.62 22.68 22.06
CA LYS A 110 -1.80 23.08 22.85
C LYS A 110 -1.68 22.44 24.22
N ARG A 111 -1.53 23.25 25.26
CA ARG A 111 -1.61 22.81 26.64
C ARG A 111 -2.99 23.18 27.16
N LEU A 112 -3.69 22.21 27.75
CA LEU A 112 -4.98 22.38 28.38
C LEU A 112 -4.81 22.05 29.86
N ALA A 113 -5.26 22.95 30.73
CA ALA A 113 -5.32 22.77 32.17
C ALA A 113 -6.76 22.48 32.62
N VAL A 114 -6.89 21.91 33.81
CA VAL A 114 -8.21 21.74 34.45
C VAL A 114 -8.82 23.13 34.68
N GLY A 115 -10.00 23.37 34.10
CA GLY A 115 -10.69 24.66 34.12
C GLY A 115 -10.58 25.47 32.82
N ASP A 116 -9.81 25.02 31.82
CA ASP A 116 -9.76 25.68 30.51
C ASP A 116 -11.03 25.41 29.68
N GLN A 117 -11.62 26.48 29.13
CA GLN A 117 -12.74 26.36 28.21
C GLN A 117 -12.29 25.81 26.86
N VAL A 118 -12.91 24.71 26.43
CA VAL A 118 -12.59 24.03 25.16
C VAL A 118 -13.80 23.92 24.27
N LEU A 119 -13.58 23.90 22.95
CA LEU A 119 -14.62 23.62 21.98
C LEU A 119 -14.60 22.13 21.63
N VAL A 120 -15.72 21.45 21.84
CA VAL A 120 -15.91 20.04 21.48
C VAL A 120 -16.66 19.98 20.15
N LEU A 121 -16.11 19.21 19.20
CA LEU A 121 -16.76 18.95 17.92
C LEU A 121 -17.74 17.79 18.08
N ILE A 122 -19.03 18.10 18.18
CA ILE A 122 -20.09 17.09 18.27
C ILE A 122 -20.50 16.71 16.84
N PRO A 123 -20.30 15.46 16.40
CA PRO A 123 -20.67 15.07 15.05
C PRO A 123 -22.20 15.01 14.90
N SER A 124 -22.77 15.86 14.04
CA SER A 124 -24.19 15.86 13.68
C SER A 124 -24.60 14.74 12.72
N SER A 125 -23.63 14.02 12.15
CA SER A 125 -23.84 12.91 11.21
C SER A 125 -22.68 11.92 11.28
N SER A 126 -22.93 10.66 10.94
CA SER A 126 -21.89 9.63 10.73
C SER A 126 -20.93 9.99 9.59
N HIS A 127 -21.34 10.88 8.69
CA HIS A 127 -20.52 11.32 7.58
C HIS A 127 -19.49 12.37 8.06
N LYS A 128 -18.19 12.02 7.99
CA LYS A 128 -17.08 12.82 8.56
C LYS A 128 -17.00 14.28 8.08
N LEU A 129 -17.61 14.59 6.93
CA LEU A 129 -17.61 15.92 6.30
C LEU A 129 -18.82 16.78 6.70
N LEU A 130 -19.87 16.18 7.25
CA LEU A 130 -21.10 16.85 7.67
C LEU A 130 -21.12 17.02 9.20
N LYS A 131 -20.04 17.61 9.74
CA LYS A 131 -19.94 17.92 11.16
C LYS A 131 -20.33 19.37 11.37
N ASN A 132 -21.54 19.59 11.87
CA ASN A 132 -22.05 20.90 12.20
C ASN A 132 -21.98 21.09 13.72
N GLY A 133 -21.21 22.08 14.16
CA GLY A 133 -21.27 22.61 15.53
C GLY A 133 -20.06 22.30 16.41
N TRP A 134 -19.26 23.34 16.69
CA TRP A 134 -18.37 23.36 17.84
C TRP A 134 -19.16 23.87 19.04
N VAL A 135 -19.20 23.10 20.12
CA VAL A 135 -19.93 23.47 21.35
C VAL A 135 -18.92 23.73 22.47
N PRO A 136 -19.02 24.86 23.20
CA PRO A 136 -18.15 25.13 24.34
C PRO A 136 -18.42 24.12 25.47
N HIS A 137 -17.34 23.65 26.09
CA HIS A 137 -17.33 22.77 27.25
C HIS A 137 -16.35 23.31 28.29
N LEU A 138 -16.71 23.15 29.57
CA LEU A 138 -15.93 23.56 30.74
C LEU A 138 -15.05 22.42 31.23
#